data_AF-A0A1I7JP26-F1
#
_entry.id   AF-A0A1I7JP26-F1
#
_cell.length_a   1.000
_cell.length_b   1.000
_cell.length_c   1.000
_cell.angle_alpha   90.00
_cell.angle_beta   90.00
_cell.angle_gamma   90.00
#
_symmetry.space_group_name_H-M   'P 1'
#
loop_
_entity.id
_entity.type
_entity.pdbx_description
1 polymer ?
#
loop_
_entity_poly.entity_id
_entity_poly.type
_entity_poly.pdbx_seq_one_letter_code
_entity_poly.pdbx_strand_id
1 'polypeptide(L)'
;MFTQQLPEPVLFHALKHHLDFIEGFVQESVRVPEQQLIKALRTIGSSQLDLYLGPLSPQQLAREAILYLQERQLLQPEPYLRHLGSAGFQVLPLSDGSDWTLRWGLAENRHVHLHPARYARHTLRVKANHLKSAIAAAVASIKYNRSIDLDLLNQVRHAWLALPPVKAYTSDEGLGSILQLVRGT
;
A
#
# COMPACT_ATOMS: atom_id res chain seq x y z
N MET A 1 -14.02 -5.67 6.45
CA MET A 1 -13.06 -5.21 5.41
C MET A 1 -11.77 -4.83 6.12
N PHE A 2 -10.61 -5.03 5.50
CA PHE A 2 -9.31 -4.59 6.04
C PHE A 2 -9.15 -3.07 5.93
N THR A 3 -10.12 -2.34 6.45
CA THR A 3 -10.16 -0.87 6.45
C THR A 3 -9.49 -0.38 7.71
N GLN A 4 -8.32 0.23 7.54
CA GLN A 4 -7.64 0.89 8.63
C GLN A 4 -8.44 2.12 9.05
N GLN A 5 -8.80 2.20 10.34
CA GLN A 5 -9.38 3.41 10.90
C GLN A 5 -8.27 4.44 11.10
N LEU A 6 -8.12 5.33 10.13
CA LEU A 6 -7.25 6.49 10.19
C LEU A 6 -8.06 7.72 10.62
N PRO A 7 -7.43 8.67 11.33
CA PRO A 7 -8.09 9.92 11.69
C PRO A 7 -8.54 10.67 10.43
N GLU A 8 -9.73 11.26 10.49
CA GLU A 8 -10.21 12.17 9.45
C GLU A 8 -9.36 13.45 9.45
N PRO A 9 -9.16 14.10 8.30
CA PRO A 9 -9.75 13.83 6.98
C PRO A 9 -8.87 12.97 6.06
N VAL A 10 -8.01 12.10 6.62
CA VAL A 10 -7.02 11.37 5.81
C VAL A 10 -7.61 10.14 5.13
N LEU A 11 -7.36 10.01 3.82
CA LEU A 11 -7.52 8.80 3.02
C LEU A 11 -6.13 8.24 2.73
N PHE A 12 -5.88 6.99 3.13
CA PHE A 12 -4.63 6.31 2.79
C PHE A 12 -4.87 4.81 2.59
N HIS A 13 -4.30 4.26 1.52
CA HIS A 13 -4.44 2.86 1.14
C HIS A 13 -3.20 2.07 1.58
N ALA A 14 -3.11 1.74 2.86
CA ALA A 14 -1.91 1.11 3.42
C ALA A 14 -1.53 -0.21 2.73
N LEU A 15 -2.50 -1.05 2.35
CA LEU A 15 -2.25 -2.30 1.60
C LEU A 15 -1.56 -2.09 0.24
N LYS A 16 -1.63 -0.88 -0.32
CA LYS A 16 -0.90 -0.50 -1.53
C LYS A 16 0.49 0.04 -1.23
N HIS A 17 0.64 0.75 -0.13
CA HIS A 17 1.69 1.75 0.01
C HIS A 17 2.54 1.61 1.26
N HIS A 18 2.29 0.65 2.16
CA HIS A 18 3.03 0.54 3.42
C HIS A 18 3.46 -0.89 3.71
N LEU A 19 4.77 -1.13 3.82
CA LEU A 19 5.31 -2.47 4.02
C LEU A 19 4.87 -3.09 5.35
N ASP A 20 5.07 -2.43 6.49
CA ASP A 20 4.73 -3.02 7.79
C ASP A 20 3.24 -3.37 7.91
N PHE A 21 2.36 -2.54 7.32
CA PHE A 21 0.95 -2.86 7.23
C PHE A 21 0.69 -4.12 6.39
N ILE A 22 1.40 -4.29 5.28
CA ILE A 22 1.31 -5.48 4.42
C ILE A 22 1.78 -6.72 5.18
N GLU A 23 2.85 -6.64 5.95
CA GLU A 23 3.36 -7.74 6.77
C GLU A 23 2.32 -8.15 7.83
N GLY A 24 1.78 -7.18 8.58
CA GLY A 24 0.68 -7.43 9.52
C GLY A 24 -0.54 -8.05 8.84
N PHE A 25 -0.92 -7.52 7.67
CA PHE A 25 -2.00 -8.08 6.86
C PHE A 25 -1.74 -9.54 6.47
N VAL A 26 -0.52 -9.90 6.08
CA VAL A 26 -0.15 -11.28 5.72
C VAL A 26 -0.35 -12.22 6.91
N GLN A 27 0.10 -11.82 8.11
CA GLN A 27 -0.02 -12.63 9.33
C GLN A 27 -1.48 -12.80 9.77
N GLU A 28 -2.29 -11.74 9.71
CA GLU A 28 -3.70 -11.79 10.12
C GLU A 28 -4.59 -12.54 9.11
N SER A 29 -4.18 -12.57 7.84
CA SER A 29 -4.97 -13.12 6.74
C SER A 29 -5.20 -14.64 6.81
N VAL A 30 -4.42 -15.37 7.61
CA VAL A 30 -4.54 -16.83 7.77
C VAL A 30 -5.95 -17.24 8.18
N ARG A 31 -6.57 -16.47 9.08
CA ARG A 31 -7.90 -16.72 9.65
C ARG A 31 -9.04 -16.16 8.81
N VAL A 32 -8.73 -15.43 7.74
CA VAL A 32 -9.73 -14.74 6.93
C VAL A 32 -10.20 -15.64 5.77
N PRO A 33 -11.51 -15.65 5.45
CA PRO A 33 -12.01 -16.35 4.27
C PRO A 33 -11.37 -15.84 2.97
N GLU A 34 -10.99 -16.75 2.07
CA GLU A 34 -10.27 -16.43 0.83
C GLU A 34 -11.00 -15.40 -0.03
N GLN A 35 -12.33 -15.47 -0.11
CA GLN A 35 -13.13 -14.50 -0.87
C GLN A 35 -12.90 -13.05 -0.41
N GLN A 36 -12.71 -12.84 0.90
CA GLN A 36 -12.42 -11.51 1.44
C GLN A 36 -10.98 -11.08 1.12
N LEU A 37 -10.02 -12.01 1.17
CA LEU A 37 -8.63 -11.78 0.75
C LEU A 37 -8.54 -11.39 -0.72
N ILE A 38 -9.23 -12.14 -1.58
CA ILE A 38 -9.33 -11.88 -3.02
C ILE A 38 -9.88 -10.49 -3.27
N LYS A 39 -10.97 -10.11 -2.60
CA LYS A 39 -11.56 -8.77 -2.71
C LYS A 39 -10.56 -7.69 -2.30
N ALA A 40 -9.85 -7.87 -1.18
CA ALA A 40 -8.87 -6.91 -0.68
C ALA A 40 -7.67 -6.76 -1.64
N LEU A 41 -7.06 -7.87 -2.07
CA LEU A 41 -5.89 -7.88 -2.97
C LEU A 41 -6.20 -7.25 -4.34
N ARG A 42 -7.42 -7.43 -4.85
CA ARG A 42 -7.84 -6.82 -6.11
C ARG A 42 -7.93 -5.29 -6.04
N THR A 43 -8.08 -4.70 -4.85
CA THR A 43 -8.08 -3.23 -4.69
C THR A 43 -6.72 -2.58 -4.99
N ILE A 44 -5.62 -3.35 -4.95
CA ILE A 44 -4.26 -2.85 -5.22
C ILE A 44 -4.13 -2.31 -6.67
N GLY A 45 -4.93 -2.83 -7.60
CA GLY A 45 -4.94 -2.41 -9.01
C GLY A 45 -3.86 -3.10 -9.85
N SER A 46 -3.48 -2.50 -10.98
CA SER A 46 -2.51 -3.06 -11.95
C SER A 46 -1.36 -2.13 -12.31
N SER A 47 -1.46 -0.83 -12.02
CA SER A 47 -0.44 0.19 -12.32
C SER A 47 0.80 0.08 -11.44
N GLN A 48 1.85 0.85 -11.76
CA GLN A 48 2.93 1.06 -10.80
C GLN A 48 2.47 1.91 -9.62
N LEU A 49 3.05 1.66 -8.46
CA LEU A 49 2.80 2.39 -7.22
C LEU A 49 4.11 2.57 -6.45
N ASP A 50 4.07 3.43 -5.46
CA ASP A 50 5.21 3.74 -4.59
C ASP A 50 4.93 3.12 -3.21
N LEU A 51 5.83 2.25 -2.76
CA LEU A 51 5.74 1.48 -1.51
C LEU A 51 6.67 2.11 -0.47
N TYR A 52 6.10 2.56 0.64
CA TYR A 52 6.83 3.09 1.78
C TYR A 52 7.38 1.96 2.66
N LEU A 53 8.65 2.10 3.02
CA LEU A 53 9.51 1.17 3.78
C LEU A 53 10.08 1.83 5.04
N GLY A 54 9.55 3.01 5.42
CA GLY A 54 10.07 3.80 6.53
C GLY A 54 9.39 3.46 7.85
N PRO A 55 9.84 4.09 8.95
CA PRO A 55 9.46 3.69 10.30
C PRO A 55 8.09 4.24 10.76
N LEU A 56 7.46 5.16 10.02
CA LEU A 56 6.20 5.78 10.44
C LEU A 56 5.01 4.88 10.11
N SER A 57 4.32 4.38 11.13
CA SER A 57 3.06 3.67 10.95
C SER A 57 2.00 4.51 10.22
N PRO A 58 0.97 3.91 9.61
CA PRO A 58 -0.03 4.71 8.92
C PRO A 58 -0.81 5.68 9.83
N GLN A 59 -0.94 5.37 11.12
CA GLN A 59 -1.48 6.32 12.10
C GLN A 59 -0.56 7.52 12.33
N GLN A 60 0.76 7.31 12.38
CA GLN A 60 1.73 8.41 12.50
C GLN A 60 1.72 9.26 11.23
N LEU A 61 1.76 8.65 10.05
CA LEU A 61 1.64 9.33 8.76
C LEU A 61 0.40 10.24 8.70
N ALA A 62 -0.76 9.69 9.09
CA ALA A 62 -2.01 10.45 9.11
C ALA A 62 -1.98 11.60 10.12
N ARG A 63 -1.42 11.39 11.33
CA ARG A 63 -1.32 12.44 12.36
C ARG A 63 -0.39 13.57 11.93
N GLU A 64 0.77 13.25 11.35
CA GLU A 64 1.69 14.27 10.87
C GLU A 64 1.09 15.09 9.72
N ALA A 65 0.38 14.43 8.79
CA ALA A 65 -0.36 15.14 7.75
C ALA A 65 -1.44 16.08 8.33
N ILE A 66 -2.18 15.63 9.34
CA ILE A 66 -3.18 16.45 10.02
C ILE A 66 -2.54 17.66 10.70
N LEU A 67 -1.44 17.47 11.44
CA LEU A 67 -0.72 18.56 12.10
C LEU A 67 -0.22 19.60 11.09
N TYR A 68 0.40 19.15 10.00
CA TYR A 68 0.85 20.02 8.92
C TYR A 68 -0.27 20.89 8.35
N LEU A 69 -1.44 20.27 8.09
CA LEU A 69 -2.60 20.96 7.55
C LEU A 69 -3.25 21.89 8.58
N GLN A 70 -3.28 21.50 9.85
CA GLN A 70 -3.88 22.28 10.93
C GLN A 70 -3.12 23.59 11.16
N GLU A 71 -1.78 23.55 11.21
CA GLU A 71 -0.92 24.74 11.33
C GLU A 71 -1.16 25.76 10.22
N ARG A 72 -1.61 25.29 9.05
CA ARG A 72 -1.87 26.11 7.85
C ARG A 72 -3.35 26.41 7.63
N GLN A 73 -4.23 25.99 8.54
CA GLN A 73 -5.70 26.14 8.43
C GLN A 73 -6.29 25.46 7.18
N LEU A 74 -5.74 24.30 6.80
CA LEU A 74 -6.08 23.54 5.59
C LEU A 74 -6.89 22.27 5.85
N LEU A 75 -7.41 22.04 7.07
CA LEU A 75 -8.19 20.83 7.37
C LEU A 75 -9.60 20.82 6.75
N GLN A 76 -10.07 21.96 6.28
CA GLN A 76 -11.39 22.07 5.66
C GLN A 76 -11.31 21.81 4.15
N PRO A 77 -12.34 21.19 3.54
CA PRO A 77 -12.30 20.77 2.14
C PRO A 77 -11.95 21.89 1.15
N GLU A 78 -12.57 23.08 1.28
CA GLU A 78 -12.36 24.19 0.34
C GLU A 78 -10.95 24.81 0.45
N PRO A 79 -10.45 25.19 1.65
CA PRO A 79 -9.05 25.60 1.81
C PRO A 79 -8.04 24.56 1.30
N TYR A 80 -8.26 23.27 1.59
CA TYR A 80 -7.40 22.20 1.11
C TYR A 80 -7.38 22.11 -0.43
N LEU A 81 -8.55 22.12 -1.05
CA LEU A 81 -8.66 22.06 -2.51
C LEU A 81 -7.96 23.24 -3.19
N ARG A 82 -8.08 24.45 -2.63
CA ARG A 82 -7.31 25.62 -3.10
C ARG A 82 -5.81 25.45 -2.92
N HIS A 83 -5.37 24.85 -1.81
CA HIS A 83 -3.96 24.57 -1.55
C HIS A 83 -3.36 23.58 -2.57
N LEU A 84 -4.14 22.59 -3.02
CA LEU A 84 -3.70 21.67 -4.10
C LEU A 84 -3.44 22.41 -5.43
N GLY A 85 -4.12 23.53 -5.66
CA GLY A 85 -3.96 24.36 -6.85
C GLY A 85 -4.28 23.61 -8.15
N SER A 86 -3.85 24.19 -9.28
CA SER A 86 -4.08 23.62 -10.62
C SER A 86 -3.33 22.32 -10.88
N ALA A 87 -2.21 22.09 -10.18
CA ALA A 87 -1.46 20.84 -10.26
C ALA A 87 -2.24 19.65 -9.66
N GLY A 88 -3.19 19.92 -8.76
CA GLY A 88 -3.99 18.90 -8.10
C GLY A 88 -3.22 18.03 -7.12
N PHE A 89 -2.02 18.45 -6.72
CA PHE A 89 -1.22 17.81 -5.69
C PHE A 89 -0.29 18.80 -4.98
N GLN A 90 0.13 18.45 -3.77
CA GLN A 90 1.19 19.13 -3.01
C GLN A 90 2.15 18.11 -2.42
N VAL A 91 3.36 18.53 -2.07
CA VAL A 91 4.34 17.71 -1.36
C VAL A 91 4.35 18.07 0.12
N LEU A 92 4.39 17.05 0.97
CA LEU A 92 4.43 17.10 2.42
C LEU A 92 5.70 16.37 2.90
N PRO A 93 6.70 17.07 3.45
CA PRO A 93 7.79 16.40 4.15
C PRO A 93 7.32 15.91 5.52
N LEU A 94 7.74 14.70 5.90
CA LEU A 94 7.44 14.08 7.20
C LEU A 94 8.68 13.98 8.10
N SER A 95 8.46 13.63 9.36
CA SER A 95 9.48 13.62 10.42
C SER A 95 10.65 12.65 10.19
N ASP A 96 10.44 11.58 9.40
CA ASP A 96 11.46 10.63 8.99
C ASP A 96 12.29 11.10 7.78
N GLY A 97 12.00 12.30 7.27
CA GLY A 97 12.61 12.87 6.08
C GLY A 97 12.12 12.28 4.76
N SER A 98 11.02 11.51 4.78
CA SER A 98 10.31 11.11 3.56
C SER A 98 9.39 12.21 3.05
N ASP A 99 9.26 12.28 1.73
CA ASP A 99 8.29 13.17 1.08
C ASP A 99 7.03 12.39 0.71
N TRP A 100 5.89 13.01 0.94
CA TRP A 100 4.56 12.47 0.66
C TRP A 100 3.79 13.40 -0.27
N THR A 101 2.97 12.82 -1.14
CA THR A 101 2.09 13.57 -2.03
C THR A 101 0.69 13.65 -1.43
N LEU A 102 0.20 14.88 -1.27
CA LEU A 102 -1.18 15.21 -0.93
C LEU A 102 -1.99 15.33 -2.21
N ARG A 103 -3.14 14.65 -2.30
CA ARG A 103 -4.10 14.75 -3.40
C ARG A 103 -5.52 14.87 -2.88
N TRP A 104 -6.46 15.23 -3.75
CA TRP A 104 -7.88 15.22 -3.42
C TRP A 104 -8.38 13.78 -3.23
N GLY A 105 -8.99 13.51 -2.07
CA GLY A 105 -9.65 12.26 -1.74
C GLY A 105 -11.12 12.27 -2.15
N LEU A 106 -11.60 11.13 -2.65
CA LEU A 106 -12.98 10.96 -3.14
C LEU A 106 -13.90 10.27 -2.12
N ALA A 107 -13.38 9.86 -0.96
CA ALA A 107 -14.16 9.22 0.09
C ALA A 107 -14.79 10.29 1.00
N GLU A 108 -16.02 10.02 1.44
CA GLU A 108 -16.76 10.89 2.36
C GLU A 108 -15.92 11.21 3.60
N ASN A 109 -15.88 12.49 3.97
CA ASN A 109 -15.07 13.06 5.06
C ASN A 109 -13.56 12.79 4.99
N ARG A 110 -13.04 12.22 3.90
CA ARG A 110 -11.63 11.86 3.72
C ARG A 110 -11.03 12.51 2.47
N HIS A 111 -11.02 13.84 2.47
CA HIS A 111 -10.59 14.65 1.32
C HIS A 111 -9.06 14.76 1.19
N VAL A 112 -8.26 14.33 2.18
CA VAL A 112 -6.78 14.36 2.13
C VAL A 112 -6.23 12.99 1.76
N HIS A 113 -5.96 12.76 0.48
CA HIS A 113 -5.42 11.49 0.01
C HIS A 113 -3.89 11.48 0.02
N LEU A 114 -3.30 10.62 0.85
CA LEU A 114 -1.85 10.45 0.98
C LEU A 114 -1.32 9.39 0.02
N HIS A 115 -0.17 9.68 -0.58
CA HIS A 115 0.66 8.75 -1.36
C HIS A 115 2.12 8.98 -0.99
N PRO A 116 2.97 7.95 -0.88
CA PRO A 116 4.42 8.15 -0.86
C PRO A 116 4.84 8.91 -2.13
N ALA A 117 5.70 9.92 -2.01
CA ALA A 117 6.19 10.62 -3.20
C ALA A 117 7.14 9.72 -4.00
N ARG A 118 7.12 9.89 -5.31
CA ARG A 118 7.89 9.05 -6.23
C ARG A 118 9.39 9.21 -5.98
N TYR A 119 10.09 8.10 -5.76
CA TYR A 119 11.54 8.06 -5.47
C TYR A 119 11.97 8.86 -4.24
N ALA A 120 11.04 9.12 -3.31
CA ALA A 120 11.36 9.74 -2.04
C ALA A 120 12.18 8.81 -1.14
N ARG A 121 12.74 9.38 -0.07
CA ARG A 121 13.37 8.60 1.00
C ARG A 121 12.38 7.53 1.50
N HIS A 122 12.92 6.36 1.84
CA HIS A 122 12.13 5.21 2.32
C HIS A 122 11.05 4.72 1.33
N THR A 123 11.17 5.01 0.03
CA THR A 123 10.15 4.63 -0.95
C THR A 123 10.72 3.79 -2.09
N LEU A 124 10.07 2.66 -2.38
CA LEU A 124 10.39 1.77 -3.50
C LEU A 124 9.24 1.78 -4.52
N ARG A 125 9.55 2.09 -5.78
CA ARG A 125 8.56 2.02 -6.86
C ARG A 125 8.39 0.58 -7.36
N VAL A 126 7.18 0.05 -7.29
CA VAL A 126 6.87 -1.37 -7.61
C VAL A 126 5.71 -1.49 -8.59
N LYS A 127 5.64 -2.60 -9.32
CA LYS A 127 4.45 -2.95 -10.13
C LYS A 127 3.37 -3.52 -9.20
N ALA A 128 2.14 -2.99 -9.24
CA ALA A 128 1.04 -3.49 -8.41
C ALA A 128 0.81 -5.00 -8.58
N ASN A 129 0.93 -5.51 -9.81
CA ASN A 129 0.79 -6.94 -10.09
C ASN A 129 1.90 -7.77 -9.44
N HIS A 130 3.10 -7.24 -9.23
CA HIS A 130 4.13 -7.94 -8.47
C HIS A 130 3.79 -7.94 -6.99
N LEU A 131 3.45 -6.76 -6.44
CA LEU A 131 3.10 -6.61 -5.03
C LEU A 131 1.95 -7.54 -4.63
N LYS A 132 0.81 -7.46 -5.31
CA LYS A 132 -0.35 -8.30 -4.96
C LYS A 132 -0.13 -9.80 -5.19
N SER A 133 0.79 -10.18 -6.10
CA SER A 133 1.22 -11.58 -6.25
C SER A 133 2.08 -12.04 -5.08
N ALA A 134 3.01 -11.21 -4.63
CA ALA A 134 3.86 -11.51 -3.49
C ALA A 134 3.05 -11.65 -2.21
N ILE A 135 2.13 -10.72 -1.95
CA ILE A 135 1.22 -10.78 -0.80
C ILE A 135 0.34 -12.03 -0.86
N ALA A 136 -0.26 -12.33 -2.02
CA ALA A 136 -1.08 -13.53 -2.18
C ALA A 136 -0.30 -14.82 -1.91
N ALA A 137 0.92 -14.92 -2.44
CA ALA A 137 1.77 -16.09 -2.23
C ALA A 137 2.19 -16.22 -0.76
N ALA A 138 2.53 -15.11 -0.09
CA ALA A 138 2.84 -15.09 1.34
C ALA A 138 1.66 -15.57 2.20
N VAL A 139 0.46 -15.05 1.95
CA VAL A 139 -0.75 -15.49 2.65
C VAL A 139 -1.04 -16.97 2.40
N ALA A 140 -0.98 -17.42 1.14
CA ALA A 140 -1.25 -18.82 0.79
C ALA A 140 -0.21 -19.78 1.39
N SER A 141 1.05 -19.36 1.45
CA SER A 141 2.14 -20.13 2.05
C SER A 141 1.86 -20.46 3.50
N ILE A 142 1.47 -19.45 4.29
CA ILE A 142 1.12 -19.64 5.70
C ILE A 142 -0.19 -20.42 5.83
N LYS A 143 -1.23 -20.05 5.07
CA LYS A 143 -2.56 -20.67 5.15
C LYS A 143 -2.56 -22.14 4.79
N TYR A 144 -1.76 -22.56 3.82
CA TYR A 144 -1.68 -23.94 3.35
C TYR A 144 -0.46 -24.69 3.87
N ASN A 145 0.37 -24.05 4.71
CA ASN A 145 1.63 -24.61 5.22
C ASN A 145 2.53 -25.15 4.09
N ARG A 146 2.73 -24.35 3.04
CA ARG A 146 3.56 -24.68 1.87
C ARG A 146 4.64 -23.65 1.67
N SER A 147 5.84 -24.07 1.24
CA SER A 147 6.84 -23.13 0.74
C SER A 147 6.33 -22.41 -0.51
N ILE A 148 6.70 -21.13 -0.68
CA ILE A 148 6.40 -20.42 -1.92
C ILE A 148 7.38 -20.86 -3.00
N ASP A 149 6.88 -21.72 -3.87
CA ASP A 149 7.48 -22.15 -5.14
C ASP A 149 6.75 -21.48 -6.33
N LEU A 150 7.20 -21.77 -7.55
CA LEU A 150 6.59 -21.25 -8.78
C LEU A 150 5.13 -21.73 -8.94
N ASP A 151 4.82 -22.94 -8.49
CA ASP A 151 3.50 -23.54 -8.60
C ASP A 151 2.48 -22.85 -7.70
N LEU A 152 2.81 -22.66 -6.41
CA LEU A 152 1.97 -21.92 -5.47
C LEU A 152 1.77 -20.48 -5.94
N LEU A 153 2.83 -19.82 -6.41
CA LEU A 153 2.75 -18.48 -6.96
C LEU A 153 1.78 -18.42 -8.16
N ASN A 154 1.89 -19.34 -9.11
CA ASN A 154 1.01 -19.36 -10.28
C ASN A 154 -0.43 -19.77 -9.92
N GLN A 155 -0.61 -20.65 -8.93
CA GLN A 155 -1.91 -21.02 -8.39
C GLN A 155 -2.64 -19.78 -7.85
N VAL A 156 -2.01 -19.00 -6.96
CA VAL A 156 -2.67 -17.79 -6.39
C VAL A 156 -2.83 -16.69 -7.42
N ARG A 157 -1.89 -16.53 -8.36
CA ARG A 157 -2.02 -15.57 -9.47
C ARG A 157 -3.26 -15.84 -10.28
N HIS A 158 -3.53 -17.10 -10.60
CA HIS A 158 -4.73 -17.48 -11.34
C HIS A 158 -5.98 -17.39 -10.47
N ALA A 159 -6.04 -18.16 -9.39
CA ALA A 159 -7.25 -18.36 -8.59
C ALA A 159 -7.69 -17.10 -7.84
N TRP A 160 -6.74 -16.34 -7.29
CA TRP A 160 -7.07 -15.18 -6.46
C TRP A 160 -7.04 -13.88 -7.26
N LEU A 161 -6.03 -13.70 -8.11
CA LEU A 161 -5.73 -12.40 -8.71
C LEU A 161 -6.21 -12.26 -10.16
N ALA A 162 -6.66 -13.35 -10.79
CA ALA A 162 -7.00 -13.40 -12.22
C ALA A 162 -5.85 -12.87 -13.12
N LEU A 163 -4.61 -13.23 -12.77
CA LEU A 163 -3.41 -12.89 -13.52
C LEU A 163 -2.88 -14.11 -14.28
N PRO A 164 -2.21 -13.91 -15.43
CA PRO A 164 -1.53 -14.99 -16.14
C PRO A 164 -0.37 -15.55 -15.30
N PRO A 165 0.04 -16.81 -15.52
CA PRO A 165 1.21 -17.37 -14.84
C PRO A 165 2.50 -16.63 -15.25
N VAL A 166 3.52 -16.72 -14.40
CA VAL A 166 4.89 -16.35 -14.72
C VAL A 166 5.70 -17.62 -15.03
N LYS A 167 6.61 -17.52 -16.00
CA LYS A 167 7.47 -18.66 -16.40
C LYS A 167 8.60 -18.93 -15.41
N ALA A 168 9.16 -17.87 -14.84
CA ALA A 168 10.23 -17.89 -13.86
C ALA A 168 10.34 -16.51 -13.19
N TYR A 169 11.05 -16.44 -12.07
CA TYR A 169 11.51 -15.21 -11.44
C TYR A 169 12.89 -15.44 -10.82
N THR A 170 13.73 -14.41 -10.78
CA THR A 170 14.98 -14.39 -10.02
C THR A 170 14.74 -13.72 -8.67
N SER A 171 15.55 -14.06 -7.66
CA SER A 171 15.40 -13.51 -6.31
C SER A 171 15.61 -11.99 -6.25
N ASP A 172 16.49 -11.45 -7.09
CA ASP A 172 17.04 -10.11 -6.89
C ASP A 172 16.29 -9.03 -7.70
N GLU A 173 15.36 -9.42 -8.56
CA GLU A 173 14.69 -8.49 -9.46
C GLU A 173 13.16 -8.70 -9.55
N GLY A 174 12.47 -7.63 -9.94
CA GLY A 174 11.10 -7.70 -10.43
C GLY A 174 10.10 -8.22 -9.40
N LEU A 175 9.68 -9.48 -9.52
CA LEU A 175 8.73 -10.14 -8.62
C LEU A 175 9.43 -10.84 -7.47
N GLY A 176 10.63 -11.41 -7.68
CA GLY A 176 11.34 -12.10 -6.61
C GLY A 176 11.82 -11.16 -5.53
N SER A 177 12.27 -9.96 -5.89
CA SER A 177 12.68 -8.96 -4.89
C SER A 177 11.50 -8.52 -4.01
N ILE A 178 10.30 -8.43 -4.57
CA ILE A 178 9.08 -8.10 -3.80
C ILE A 178 8.61 -9.30 -2.96
N LEU A 179 8.81 -10.53 -3.44
CA LEU A 179 8.59 -11.73 -2.64
C LEU A 179 9.53 -11.78 -1.43
N GLN A 180 10.80 -11.42 -1.59
CA GLN A 180 11.73 -11.33 -0.46
C GLN A 180 11.29 -10.24 0.51
N LEU A 181 10.93 -9.06 0.00
CA LEU A 181 10.51 -7.92 0.81
C LEU A 181 9.29 -8.24 1.68
N VAL A 182 8.29 -8.94 1.13
CA VAL A 182 7.05 -9.28 1.87
C VAL A 182 7.24 -10.49 2.80
N ARG A 183 8.26 -11.33 2.57
CA ARG A 183 8.58 -12.47 3.44
C ARG A 183 9.49 -12.11 4.61
N GLY A 184 10.25 -11.02 4.48
CA GLY A 184 11.43 -10.73 5.30
C GLY A 184 11.27 -9.54 6.21
N THR A 185 10.60 -9.77 7.35
CA THR A 185 11.02 -9.33 8.68
C THR A 185 10.89 -10.50 9.65
#